data_AF-A0A1K1M7L3-F1
#
_entry.id   AF-A0A1K1M7L3-F1
#
_cell.length_a   1.000
_cell.length_b   1.000
_cell.length_c   1.000
_cell.angle_alpha   90.00
_cell.angle_beta   90.00
_cell.angle_gamma   90.00
#
_symmetry.space_group_name_H-M   'P 1'
#
loop_
_entity.id
_entity.type
_entity.pdbx_description
1 polymer ?
#
loop_
_entity_poly.entity_id
_entity_poly.type
_entity_poly.pdbx_seq_one_letter_code
_entity_poly.pdbx_strand_id
1 'polypeptide(L)'
;MDRAQRWVTSVWLLLSIATIVTTWGLSKDSVTAATATIATILIAAWKVRMVLLHFMELDHAPWGVRLLFESWTVLVAVVILVPYFLAPLLA
;
A
#
# COMPACT_ATOMS: atom_id res chain seq x y z
N MET A 1 6.21 17.81 22.54
CA MET A 1 6.06 17.02 21.29
C MET A 1 6.35 17.93 20.12
N ASP A 2 7.48 17.67 19.47
CA ASP A 2 7.95 18.46 18.33
C ASP A 2 7.05 18.24 17.12
N ARG A 3 7.00 19.23 16.22
CA ARG A 3 6.07 19.20 15.08
C ARG A 3 6.30 17.98 14.19
N ALA A 4 7.56 17.62 13.94
CA ALA A 4 7.95 16.43 13.18
C ALA A 4 7.37 15.13 13.78
N GLN A 5 7.44 14.98 15.11
CA GLN A 5 6.91 13.80 15.79
C GLN A 5 5.39 13.67 15.63
N ARG A 6 4.65 14.80 15.67
CA ARG A 6 3.20 14.80 15.45
C ARG A 6 2.85 14.29 14.05
N TRP A 7 3.61 14.68 13.02
CA TRP A 7 3.40 14.22 11.65
C TRP A 7 3.60 12.72 11.52
N VAL A 8 4.70 12.20 12.07
CA VAL A 8 5.00 10.75 12.04
C VAL A 8 3.92 9.95 12.76
N THR A 9 3.45 10.42 13.93
CA THR A 9 2.32 9.78 14.64
C THR A 9 1.03 9.79 13.81
N SER A 10 0.72 10.88 13.11
CA SER A 10 -0.46 10.92 12.22
C SER A 10 -0.36 9.93 11.07
N VAL A 11 0.81 9.81 10.41
CA VAL A 11 1.03 8.81 9.35
C VAL A 11 0.89 7.39 9.93
N TRP A 12 1.46 7.14 11.12
CA TRP A 12 1.34 5.85 11.80
C TRP A 12 -0.13 5.48 12.09
N LEU A 13 -0.92 6.43 12.60
CA LEU A 13 -2.35 6.22 12.85
C LEU A 13 -3.10 5.90 11.56
N LEU A 14 -2.82 6.64 10.49
CA LEU A 14 -3.41 6.40 9.16
C LEU A 14 -3.09 5.00 8.64
N LEU A 15 -1.84 4.56 8.76
CA LEU A 15 -1.40 3.21 8.38
C LEU A 15 -2.05 2.12 9.23
N SER A 16 -2.29 2.41 10.50
CA SER A 16 -2.96 1.49 11.43
C SER A 16 -4.44 1.31 11.05
N ILE A 17 -5.14 2.43 10.76
CA ILE A 17 -6.51 2.41 10.26
C ILE A 17 -6.59 1.65 8.94
N ALA A 18 -5.67 1.90 8.00
CA ALA A 18 -5.63 1.17 6.73
C ALA A 18 -5.48 -0.35 6.95
N THR A 19 -4.68 -0.77 7.93
CA THR A 19 -4.54 -2.19 8.32
C THR A 19 -5.85 -2.74 8.87
N ILE A 20 -6.53 -2.00 9.74
CA ILE A 20 -7.82 -2.42 10.29
C ILE A 20 -8.86 -2.59 9.17
N VAL A 21 -8.92 -1.64 8.24
CA VAL A 21 -9.84 -1.71 7.10
C VAL A 21 -9.53 -2.92 6.22
N THR A 22 -8.26 -3.21 5.93
CA THR A 22 -7.92 -4.39 5.11
C THR A 22 -8.23 -5.70 5.83
N THR A 23 -7.97 -5.79 7.14
CA THR A 23 -8.12 -7.05 7.89
C THR A 23 -9.59 -7.38 8.17
N TRP A 24 -10.39 -6.41 8.62
CA TRP A 24 -11.77 -6.65 9.04
C TRP A 24 -12.82 -6.08 8.08
N GLY A 25 -12.49 -5.05 7.29
CA GLY A 25 -13.41 -4.44 6.34
C GLY A 25 -13.57 -5.24 5.06
N LEU A 26 -12.45 -5.70 4.49
CA LEU A 26 -12.43 -6.44 3.21
C LEU A 26 -12.64 -7.95 3.36
N SER A 27 -12.48 -8.50 4.56
CA SER A 27 -12.68 -9.93 4.86
C SER A 27 -14.14 -10.30 5.17
N LYS A 28 -15.11 -9.51 4.71
CA LYS A 28 -16.55 -9.78 4.93
C LYS A 28 -17.09 -10.64 3.81
N ASP A 29 -18.04 -11.52 4.14
CA ASP A 29 -18.70 -12.41 3.17
C ASP A 29 -19.42 -11.67 2.04
N SER A 30 -19.75 -10.39 2.24
CA SER A 30 -20.36 -9.53 1.21
C SER A 30 -19.39 -9.05 0.13
N VAL A 31 -18.09 -9.32 0.25
CA VAL A 31 -17.05 -8.89 -0.70
C VAL A 31 -16.46 -10.13 -1.39
N THR A 32 -16.41 -10.12 -2.72
CA THR A 32 -15.79 -11.24 -3.45
C THR A 32 -14.30 -11.33 -3.13
N ALA A 33 -13.75 -12.55 -3.14
CA ALA A 33 -12.32 -12.77 -2.90
C ALA A 33 -11.44 -11.93 -3.86
N ALA A 34 -11.83 -11.84 -5.14
CA ALA A 34 -11.10 -11.04 -6.12
C ALA A 34 -11.11 -9.55 -5.77
N THR A 35 -12.27 -8.98 -5.44
CA THR A 35 -12.38 -7.56 -5.03
C THR A 35 -11.59 -7.29 -3.74
N ALA A 36 -11.67 -8.19 -2.76
CA ALA A 36 -10.93 -8.07 -1.50
C ALA A 36 -9.41 -8.09 -1.73
N THR A 37 -8.91 -8.99 -2.59
CA THR A 37 -7.48 -9.03 -2.92
C THR A 37 -7.03 -7.78 -3.67
N ILE A 38 -7.75 -7.36 -4.71
CA ILE A 38 -7.39 -6.15 -5.48
C ILE A 38 -7.30 -4.93 -4.54
N ALA A 39 -8.34 -4.71 -3.73
CA ALA A 39 -8.37 -3.58 -2.81
C ALA A 39 -7.25 -3.66 -1.75
N THR A 40 -6.98 -4.86 -1.21
CA THR A 40 -5.90 -5.07 -0.24
C THR A 40 -4.53 -4.75 -0.83
N ILE A 41 -4.25 -5.20 -2.06
CA ILE A 41 -2.97 -4.96 -2.73
C ILE A 41 -2.78 -3.48 -3.06
N LEU A 42 -3.84 -2.78 -3.51
CA LEU A 42 -3.78 -1.35 -3.75
C LEU A 42 -3.49 -0.56 -2.46
N ILE A 43 -4.19 -0.90 -1.37
CA ILE A 43 -3.95 -0.27 -0.06
C ILE A 43 -2.53 -0.62 0.43
N ALA A 44 -2.07 -1.85 0.26
CA ALA A 44 -0.73 -2.27 0.66
C ALA A 44 0.36 -1.51 -0.10
N ALA A 45 0.25 -1.37 -1.42
CA ALA A 45 1.21 -0.60 -2.23
C ALA A 45 1.29 0.86 -1.77
N TRP A 46 0.13 1.48 -1.51
CA TRP A 46 0.08 2.83 -0.96
C TRP A 46 0.71 2.94 0.44
N LYS A 47 0.44 1.97 1.33
CA LYS A 47 1.05 1.91 2.67
C LYS A 47 2.57 1.78 2.58
N VAL A 48 3.09 0.90 1.71
CA VAL A 48 4.53 0.71 1.50
C VAL A 48 5.18 2.04 1.09
N ARG A 49 4.57 2.80 0.17
CA ARG A 49 5.05 4.12 -0.22
C ARG A 49 5.13 5.09 0.96
N MET A 50 4.10 5.13 1.80
CA MET A 50 4.10 5.98 3.00
C MET A 50 5.21 5.58 3.99
N VAL A 51 5.44 4.28 4.18
CA VAL A 51 6.52 3.76 5.04
C VAL A 51 7.89 4.14 4.49
N LEU A 52 8.12 3.93 3.19
CA LEU A 52 9.37 4.29 2.53
C LEU A 52 9.68 5.78 2.74
N LEU A 53 8.75 6.67 2.41
CA LEU A 53 8.99 8.11 2.47
C LEU A 53 9.15 8.64 3.90
N HIS A 54 8.32 8.20 4.84
CA HIS A 54 8.22 8.84 6.16
C HIS A 54 8.93 8.09 7.30
N PHE A 55 9.16 6.78 7.17
CA PHE A 55 9.78 5.97 8.22
C PHE A 55 11.17 5.45 7.82
N MET A 56 11.43 5.30 6.53
CA MET A 56 12.77 4.96 6.02
C MET A 56 13.53 6.20 5.51
N GLU A 57 12.99 7.40 5.76
CA GLU A 57 13.57 8.69 5.38
C GLU A 57 13.93 8.81 3.89
N LEU A 58 13.26 8.02 3.04
CA LEU A 58 13.55 7.97 1.61
C LEU A 58 13.20 9.29 0.88
N ASP A 59 12.49 10.19 1.54
CA ASP A 59 12.22 11.54 1.05
C ASP A 59 13.48 12.43 0.97
N HIS A 60 14.49 12.17 1.81
CA HIS A 60 15.78 12.87 1.77
C HIS A 60 16.84 12.13 0.92
N ALA A 61 16.50 10.94 0.41
CA ALA A 61 17.42 10.14 -0.38
C ALA A 61 17.63 10.72 -1.80
N PRO A 62 18.78 10.44 -2.45
CA PRO A 62 18.99 10.77 -3.85
C PRO A 62 17.88 10.20 -4.73
N TRP A 63 17.44 10.98 -5.73
CA TRP A 63 16.28 10.66 -6.57
C TRP A 63 16.32 9.24 -7.18
N GLY A 64 17.50 8.77 -7.60
CA GLY A 64 17.63 7.43 -8.19
C GLY A 64 17.27 6.29 -7.23
N VAL A 65 17.62 6.43 -5.95
CA VAL A 65 17.30 5.43 -4.92
C VAL A 65 15.81 5.45 -4.63
N ARG A 66 15.24 6.65 -4.48
CA ARG A 66 13.79 6.83 -4.28
C ARG A 66 12.99 6.21 -5.41
N LEU A 67 13.37 6.48 -6.66
CA LEU A 67 12.70 5.94 -7.84
C LEU A 67 12.78 4.41 -7.87
N LEU A 68 13.95 3.83 -7.57
CA LEU A 68 14.11 2.38 -7.56
C LEU A 68 13.11 1.69 -6.62
N PHE A 69 12.97 2.17 -5.38
CA PHE A 69 12.03 1.58 -4.41
C PHE A 69 10.56 1.84 -4.76
N GLU A 70 10.21 3.06 -5.21
CA GLU A 70 8.85 3.37 -5.64
C GLU A 70 8.45 2.53 -6.86
N SER A 71 9.32 2.45 -7.88
CA SER A 71 9.09 1.63 -9.08
C SER A 71 9.02 0.14 -8.78
N TRP A 72 9.87 -0.36 -7.87
CA TRP A 72 9.80 -1.75 -7.43
C TRP A 72 8.45 -2.07 -6.76
N THR A 73 7.97 -1.18 -5.89
CA THR A 73 6.66 -1.34 -5.23
C THR A 73 5.53 -1.39 -6.25
N VAL A 74 5.56 -0.49 -7.25
CA VAL A 74 4.56 -0.48 -8.34
C VAL A 74 4.65 -1.76 -9.17
N LEU A 75 5.85 -2.20 -9.54
CA LEU A 75 6.06 -3.43 -10.30
C LEU A 75 5.46 -4.64 -9.59
N VAL A 76 5.76 -4.82 -8.30
CA VAL A 76 5.21 -5.93 -7.50
C VAL A 76 3.68 -5.86 -7.43
N ALA A 77 3.11 -4.68 -7.20
CA ALA A 77 1.67 -4.51 -7.18
C ALA A 77 1.02 -4.88 -8.53
N VAL A 78 1.61 -4.44 -9.65
CA VAL A 78 1.13 -4.77 -11.00
C VAL A 78 1.21 -6.27 -11.26
N VAL A 79 2.35 -6.91 -10.94
CA VAL A 79 2.54 -8.36 -11.12
C VAL A 79 1.47 -9.16 -10.37
N ILE A 80 1.12 -8.74 -9.15
CA ILE A 80 0.09 -9.41 -8.36
C ILE A 80 -1.32 -9.12 -8.91
N LEU A 81 -1.60 -7.89 -9.35
CA LEU A 81 -2.94 -7.48 -9.79
C LEU A 81 -3.32 -8.00 -11.16
N VAL A 82 -2.37 -8.11 -12.09
CA VAL A 82 -2.62 -8.49 -13.50
C VAL A 82 -3.45 -9.78 -13.63
N PRO A 83 -3.13 -10.89 -12.93
CA PRO A 83 -3.94 -12.11 -12.98
C PRO A 83 -5.40 -11.91 -12.57
N TYR A 84 -5.68 -11.05 -11.58
CA TYR A 84 -7.04 -10.79 -11.11
C TYR A 84 -7.88 -10.02 -12.13
N PHE A 85 -7.25 -9.21 -12.99
CA PHE A 85 -7.93 -8.51 -14.07
C PHE A 85 -8.00 -9.33 -15.36
N LEU A 86 -7.00 -10.15 -15.66
CA LEU A 86 -6.98 -10.96 -16.88
C LEU A 86 -7.84 -12.23 -16.79
N ALA A 87 -7.91 -12.87 -15.63
CA ALA A 87 -8.64 -14.14 -15.49
C ALA A 87 -10.12 -14.04 -15.91
N PRO A 88 -10.89 -12.99 -15.54
CA PRO A 88 -12.27 -12.83 -16.00
C PRO A 88 -12.42 -12.56 -17.51
N LEU A 89 -11.37 -12.12 -18.21
CA LEU A 89 -11.40 -11.88 -19.66
C LEU A 89 -11.12 -13.14 -20.48
N LEU A 90 -10.50 -14.15 -19.86
CA LEU A 90 -10.08 -15.41 -20.50
C LEU A 90 -11.04 -16.58 -20.20
N ALA A 91 -12.07 -16.35 -19.39
CA ALA A 91 -13.08 -17.32 -18.96
C ALA A 91 -14.38 -17.13 -19.74
#